data_AF-G3I0T9-F1
#
_entry.id   AF-G3I0T9-F1
#
_cell.length_a   1.000
_cell.length_b   1.000
_cell.length_c   1.000
_cell.angle_alpha   90.00
_cell.angle_beta   90.00
_cell.angle_gamma   90.00
#
_symmetry.space_group_name_H-M   'P 1'
#
loop_
_entity.id
_entity.type
_entity.pdbx_description
1 polymer ?
#
loop_
_entity_poly.entity_id
_entity_poly.type
_entity_poly.pdbx_seq_one_letter_code
_entity_poly.pdbx_strand_id
1 'polypeptide(L)'
;MLHRKTYHVKAFKRELKTKEPVIMSTLETVRVFLTEQPLEGLEKLYQEPRELPPEERAQNVTRLLRKQAEEVNTEWDKLNLHSADWQRKLDEALERLQKLQEAADELDLKLRQAEVIKGSWQPVGDLLIDSLQDHLEKVKVLRGETAPLKENVNQVNDLARQLTTLGIQLSPYTLSTLEDLNTRWKLLQVGLL
;
A
#
# COMPACT_ATOMS: atom_id res chain seq x y z
N MET A 1 5.64 7.26 10.24
CA MET A 1 5.10 5.89 10.36
C MET A 1 4.90 5.17 9.01
N LEU A 2 4.51 5.83 7.91
CA LEU A 2 4.47 5.22 6.56
C LEU A 2 5.80 4.58 6.13
N HIS A 3 6.92 5.20 6.51
CA HIS A 3 8.28 4.71 6.26
C HIS A 3 8.60 3.35 6.90
N ARG A 4 7.95 2.97 8.00
CA ARG A 4 8.22 1.71 8.72
C ARG A 4 7.49 0.54 8.08
N LYS A 5 6.24 0.73 7.62
CA LYS A 5 5.48 -0.30 6.89
C LYS A 5 6.07 -0.57 5.48
N THR A 6 6.51 0.47 4.78
CA THR A 6 7.23 0.31 3.50
C THR A 6 8.59 -0.38 3.65
N TYR A 7 9.26 -0.25 4.81
CA TYR A 7 10.53 -0.93 5.09
C TYR A 7 10.37 -2.44 5.23
N HIS A 8 9.38 -2.90 6.00
CA HIS A 8 9.12 -4.34 6.17
C HIS A 8 8.76 -5.04 4.86
N VAL A 9 8.02 -4.35 3.97
CA VAL A 9 7.64 -4.87 2.65
C VAL A 9 8.85 -4.95 1.71
N LYS A 10 9.70 -3.90 1.71
CA LYS A 10 10.96 -3.91 0.95
C LYS A 10 11.94 -4.99 1.46
N ALA A 11 11.95 -5.24 2.77
CA ALA A 11 12.76 -6.29 3.38
C ALA A 11 12.29 -7.68 2.97
N PHE A 12 10.99 -7.97 3.07
CA PHE A 12 10.41 -9.26 2.63
C PHE A 12 10.64 -9.50 1.13
N LYS A 13 10.52 -8.47 0.29
CA LYS A 13 10.80 -8.56 -1.15
C LYS A 13 12.27 -8.87 -1.46
N ARG A 14 13.20 -8.29 -0.70
CA ARG A 14 14.63 -8.66 -0.82
C ARG A 14 14.85 -10.10 -0.40
N GLU A 15 14.25 -10.51 0.71
CA GLU A 15 14.38 -11.86 1.22
C GLU A 15 13.84 -12.90 0.23
N LEU A 16 12.67 -12.64 -0.37
CA LEU A 16 12.09 -13.48 -1.42
C LEU A 16 13.03 -13.61 -2.64
N LYS A 17 13.56 -12.47 -3.13
CA LYS A 17 14.54 -12.44 -4.23
C LYS A 17 15.85 -13.15 -3.89
N THR A 18 16.26 -13.16 -2.62
CA THR A 18 17.46 -13.87 -2.17
C THR A 18 17.21 -15.38 -2.11
N LYS A 19 15.99 -15.82 -1.80
CA LYS A 19 15.64 -17.25 -1.70
C LYS A 19 15.33 -17.89 -3.05
N GLU A 20 14.79 -17.12 -4.00
CA GLU A 20 14.48 -17.56 -5.37
C GLU A 20 15.63 -18.35 -6.06
N PRO A 21 16.88 -17.85 -6.15
CA PRO A 21 17.96 -18.58 -6.81
C PRO A 21 18.35 -19.88 -6.09
N VAL A 22 18.21 -19.92 -4.77
CA VAL A 22 18.50 -21.13 -3.98
C VAL A 22 17.47 -22.21 -4.26
N ILE A 23 16.20 -21.83 -4.37
CA ILE A 23 15.09 -22.75 -4.67
C ILE A 23 15.24 -23.28 -6.11
N MET A 24 15.48 -22.39 -7.07
CA MET A 24 15.72 -22.79 -8.47
C MET A 24 16.95 -23.70 -8.61
N SER A 25 18.04 -23.40 -7.91
CA SER A 25 19.24 -24.25 -7.90
C SER A 25 18.98 -25.61 -7.27
N THR A 26 18.18 -25.68 -6.21
CA THR A 26 17.84 -26.95 -5.54
C THR A 26 16.95 -27.80 -6.44
N LEU A 27 15.95 -27.20 -7.08
CA LEU A 27 15.10 -27.87 -8.07
C LEU A 27 15.90 -28.36 -9.27
N GLU A 28 16.87 -27.57 -9.76
CA GLU A 28 17.75 -27.96 -10.86
C GLU A 28 18.69 -29.10 -10.44
N THR A 29 19.23 -29.06 -9.23
CA THR A 29 20.09 -30.14 -8.69
C THR A 29 19.29 -31.45 -8.59
N VAL A 30 18.05 -31.38 -8.11
CA VAL A 30 17.16 -32.55 -8.05
C VAL A 30 16.81 -33.04 -9.45
N ARG A 31 16.54 -32.15 -10.41
CA ARG A 31 16.28 -32.51 -11.80
C ARG A 31 17.46 -33.25 -12.43
N VAL A 32 18.66 -32.67 -12.34
CA VAL A 32 19.91 -33.25 -12.86
C VAL A 32 20.18 -34.61 -12.21
N PHE A 33 20.02 -34.70 -10.89
CA PHE A 33 20.18 -35.95 -10.15
C PHE A 33 19.22 -37.05 -10.61
N LEU A 34 17.95 -36.71 -10.84
CA LEU A 34 16.94 -37.64 -11.36
C LEU A 34 17.19 -38.05 -12.82
N THR A 35 17.86 -37.21 -13.61
CA THR A 35 18.19 -37.51 -15.01
C THR A 35 19.52 -38.23 -15.21
N GLU A 36 20.49 -38.07 -14.28
CA GLU A 36 21.86 -38.56 -14.45
C GLU A 36 22.22 -39.77 -13.56
N GLN A 37 21.38 -40.20 -12.60
CA GLN A 37 21.70 -41.35 -11.75
C GLN A 37 21.26 -42.71 -12.32
N PRO A 38 22.18 -43.70 -12.44
CA PRO A 38 21.81 -45.11 -12.52
C PRO A 38 21.27 -45.59 -11.16
N LEU A 39 20.29 -46.49 -11.19
CA LEU A 39 19.51 -46.95 -10.03
C LEU A 39 20.39 -47.46 -8.86
N GLU A 40 21.54 -48.09 -9.12
CA GLU A 40 22.46 -48.61 -8.09
C GLU A 40 23.00 -47.56 -7.07
N GLY A 41 22.98 -46.26 -7.38
CA GLY A 41 23.56 -45.21 -6.51
C GLY A 41 22.68 -44.78 -5.33
N LEU A 42 21.35 -44.96 -5.44
CA LEU A 42 20.35 -44.44 -4.50
C LEU A 42 20.21 -45.25 -3.20
N GLU A 43 20.54 -46.53 -3.25
CA GLU A 43 20.40 -47.46 -2.11
C GLU A 43 21.25 -47.09 -0.89
N LYS A 44 22.35 -46.35 -1.09
CA LYS A 44 23.30 -46.04 -0.03
C LYS A 44 22.84 -44.91 0.91
N LEU A 45 21.80 -44.15 0.52
CA LEU A 45 21.29 -43.01 1.29
C LEU A 45 20.20 -43.37 2.30
N TYR A 46 19.65 -44.60 2.25
CA TYR A 46 18.62 -45.08 3.17
C TYR A 46 19.10 -46.35 3.89
N GLN A 47 19.39 -46.27 5.19
CA GLN A 47 19.56 -47.45 6.06
C GLN A 47 18.24 -47.77 6.75
N GLU A 48 17.34 -48.48 6.05
CA GLU A 48 16.19 -49.17 6.68
C GLU A 48 16.38 -50.70 6.67
N PRO A 49 15.84 -51.43 7.68
CA PRO A 49 15.98 -52.89 7.78
C PRO A 49 15.28 -53.66 6.66
N ARG A 50 16.04 -53.88 5.58
CA ARG A 50 16.11 -55.08 4.71
C ARG A 50 14.86 -55.98 4.59
N GLU A 51 13.98 -55.67 3.62
CA GLU A 51 13.09 -56.67 2.99
C GLU A 51 12.90 -56.52 1.45
N LEU A 52 13.17 -55.34 0.86
CA LEU A 52 12.96 -55.12 -0.59
C LEU A 52 14.24 -55.30 -1.43
N PRO A 53 14.16 -55.72 -2.71
CA PRO A 53 15.29 -55.75 -3.63
C PRO A 53 15.96 -54.36 -3.80
N PRO A 54 17.29 -54.31 -3.97
CA PRO A 54 18.10 -53.13 -4.30
C PRO A 54 17.40 -52.16 -5.30
N GLU A 55 16.99 -52.72 -6.44
CA GLU A 55 16.38 -52.00 -7.56
C GLU A 55 15.02 -51.37 -7.21
N GLU A 56 14.19 -52.06 -6.41
CA GLU A 56 12.91 -51.54 -5.93
C GLU A 56 13.10 -50.40 -4.91
N ARG A 57 14.18 -50.43 -4.11
CA ARG A 57 14.52 -49.33 -3.19
C ARG A 57 14.94 -48.08 -3.94
N ALA A 58 15.82 -48.22 -4.93
CA ALA A 58 16.24 -47.11 -5.79
C ALA A 58 15.05 -46.46 -6.50
N GLN A 59 14.16 -47.27 -7.08
CA GLN A 59 12.94 -46.77 -7.71
C GLN A 59 12.00 -46.06 -6.71
N ASN A 60 11.86 -46.58 -5.49
CA ASN A 60 11.08 -45.94 -4.44
C ASN A 60 11.66 -44.58 -4.02
N VAL A 61 12.99 -44.45 -3.93
CA VAL A 61 13.66 -43.18 -3.64
C VAL A 61 13.46 -42.18 -4.79
N THR A 62 13.65 -42.60 -6.05
CA THR A 62 13.39 -41.75 -7.22
C THR A 62 11.93 -41.26 -7.25
N ARG A 63 10.97 -42.13 -6.93
CA ARG A 63 9.55 -41.78 -6.86
C ARG A 63 9.26 -40.79 -5.72
N LEU A 64 9.87 -41.00 -4.55
CA LEU A 64 9.70 -40.10 -3.40
C LEU A 64 10.32 -38.71 -3.67
N LEU A 65 11.53 -38.66 -4.23
CA LEU A 65 12.21 -37.41 -4.60
C LEU A 65 11.43 -36.64 -5.66
N ARG A 66 10.89 -37.33 -6.68
CA ARG A 66 10.02 -36.71 -7.69
C ARG A 66 8.77 -36.11 -7.05
N LYS A 67 8.11 -36.87 -6.17
CA LYS A 67 6.92 -36.41 -5.47
C LYS A 67 7.23 -35.19 -4.58
N GLN A 68 8.34 -35.21 -3.85
CA GLN A 68 8.77 -34.06 -3.04
C GLN A 68 9.12 -32.84 -3.90
N ALA A 69 9.75 -33.04 -5.06
CA ALA A 69 10.04 -31.95 -6.00
C ALA A 69 8.75 -31.31 -6.56
N GLU A 70 7.76 -32.14 -6.92
CA GLU A 70 6.44 -31.69 -7.36
C GLU A 70 5.69 -30.92 -6.26
N GLU A 71 5.75 -31.42 -5.01
CA GLU A 71 5.17 -30.75 -3.85
C GLU A 71 5.82 -29.39 -3.60
N VAL A 72 7.15 -29.30 -3.61
CA VAL A 72 7.89 -28.04 -3.46
C VAL A 72 7.56 -27.05 -4.58
N ASN A 73 7.49 -27.53 -5.83
CA ASN A 73 7.14 -26.67 -6.96
C ASN A 73 5.70 -26.12 -6.82
N THR A 74 4.77 -26.96 -6.39
CA THR A 74 3.37 -26.55 -6.16
C THR A 74 3.27 -25.51 -5.05
N GLU A 75 3.98 -25.70 -3.93
CA GLU A 75 4.00 -24.71 -2.84
C GLU A 75 4.72 -23.41 -3.23
N TRP A 76 5.74 -23.48 -4.08
CA TRP A 76 6.41 -22.31 -4.64
C TRP A 76 5.47 -21.50 -5.55
N ASP A 77 4.73 -22.17 -6.43
CA ASP A 77 3.74 -21.52 -7.31
C ASP A 77 2.62 -20.85 -6.49
N LYS A 78 2.12 -21.53 -5.46
CA LYS A 78 1.16 -20.93 -4.51
C LYS A 78 1.75 -19.70 -3.83
N LEU A 79 2.98 -19.78 -3.32
CA LEU A 79 3.62 -18.65 -2.64
C LEU A 79 3.78 -17.46 -3.59
N ASN A 80 4.16 -17.69 -4.84
CA ASN A 80 4.27 -16.65 -5.86
C ASN A 80 2.94 -15.98 -6.15
N LEU A 81 1.86 -16.75 -6.31
CA LEU A 81 0.50 -16.22 -6.50
C LEU A 81 0.06 -15.36 -5.31
N HIS A 82 0.21 -15.87 -4.09
CA HIS A 82 -0.12 -15.12 -2.88
C HIS A 82 0.71 -13.84 -2.73
N SER A 83 2.00 -13.91 -3.07
CA SER A 83 2.89 -12.75 -3.07
C SER A 83 2.45 -11.69 -4.07
N ALA A 84 2.06 -12.09 -5.29
CA ALA A 84 1.56 -11.18 -6.32
C ALA A 84 0.24 -10.51 -5.89
N ASP A 85 -0.70 -11.27 -5.34
CA ASP A 85 -1.97 -10.75 -4.83
C ASP A 85 -1.76 -9.77 -3.68
N TRP A 86 -0.86 -10.10 -2.76
CA TRP A 86 -0.53 -9.22 -1.64
C TRP A 86 0.15 -7.95 -2.11
N GLN A 87 1.05 -8.04 -3.10
CA GLN A 87 1.66 -6.87 -3.71
C GLN A 87 0.62 -5.96 -4.36
N ARG A 88 -0.32 -6.53 -5.13
CA ARG A 88 -1.41 -5.76 -5.75
C ARG A 88 -2.25 -5.02 -4.70
N LYS A 89 -2.62 -5.69 -3.61
CA LYS A 89 -3.36 -5.06 -2.49
C LYS A 89 -2.55 -3.94 -1.82
N LEU A 90 -1.25 -4.12 -1.69
CA LEU A 90 -0.36 -3.11 -1.12
C LEU A 90 -0.23 -1.89 -2.03
N ASP A 91 -0.06 -2.10 -3.34
CA ASP A 91 0.04 -1.02 -4.32
C ASP A 91 -1.27 -0.21 -4.36
N GLU A 92 -2.43 -0.88 -4.33
CA GLU A 92 -3.74 -0.21 -4.24
C GLU A 92 -3.89 0.62 -2.95
N ALA A 93 -3.46 0.06 -1.80
CA ALA A 93 -3.49 0.77 -0.53
C ALA A 93 -2.59 2.01 -0.53
N LEU A 94 -1.40 1.91 -1.13
CA LEU A 94 -0.46 3.02 -1.26
C LEU A 94 -1.00 4.12 -2.18
N GLU A 95 -1.54 3.75 -3.33
CA GLU A 95 -2.13 4.71 -4.28
C GLU A 95 -3.25 5.51 -3.61
N ARG A 96 -4.13 4.86 -2.85
CA ARG A 96 -5.22 5.54 -2.13
C ARG A 96 -4.71 6.45 -1.01
N LEU A 97 -3.66 6.04 -0.29
CA LEU A 97 -3.02 6.88 0.72
C LEU A 97 -2.37 8.12 0.11
N GLN A 98 -1.74 7.97 -1.06
CA GLN A 98 -1.16 9.09 -1.80
C GLN A 98 -2.23 10.07 -2.26
N LYS A 99 -3.32 9.56 -2.87
CA LYS A 99 -4.47 10.40 -3.27
C LYS A 99 -5.07 11.16 -2.09
N LEU A 100 -5.20 10.52 -0.92
CA LEU A 100 -5.66 11.20 0.30
C LEU A 100 -4.71 12.33 0.69
N GLN A 101 -3.39 12.07 0.66
CA GLN A 101 -2.39 13.06 1.04
C GLN A 101 -2.41 14.26 0.07
N GLU A 102 -2.41 14.01 -1.23
CA GLU A 102 -2.48 15.06 -2.26
C GLU A 102 -3.75 15.92 -2.12
N ALA A 103 -4.91 15.28 -1.95
CA ALA A 103 -6.17 15.99 -1.75
C ALA A 103 -6.19 16.80 -0.44
N ALA A 104 -5.59 16.28 0.63
CA ALA A 104 -5.47 16.98 1.90
C ALA A 104 -4.51 18.18 1.81
N ASP A 105 -3.39 18.05 1.11
CA ASP A 105 -2.42 19.13 0.89
C ASP A 105 -3.02 20.23 0.00
N GLU A 106 -3.78 19.86 -1.04
CA GLU A 106 -4.51 20.82 -1.89
C GLU A 106 -5.57 21.58 -1.08
N LEU A 107 -6.34 20.86 -0.25
CA LEU A 107 -7.34 21.45 0.62
C LEU A 107 -6.69 22.38 1.65
N ASP A 108 -5.57 22.00 2.28
CA ASP A 108 -4.83 22.85 3.21
C ASP A 108 -4.41 24.16 2.55
N LEU A 109 -3.83 24.08 1.35
CA LEU A 109 -3.40 25.25 0.61
C LEU A 109 -4.56 26.21 0.33
N LYS A 110 -5.67 25.68 -0.21
CA LYS A 110 -6.87 26.49 -0.51
C LYS A 110 -7.50 27.08 0.75
N LEU A 111 -7.55 26.32 1.85
CA LEU A 111 -8.04 26.83 3.14
C LEU A 111 -7.16 27.96 3.66
N ARG A 112 -5.82 27.83 3.61
CA ARG A 112 -4.91 28.92 4.01
C ARG A 112 -5.13 30.19 3.19
N GLN A 113 -5.29 30.06 1.86
CA GLN A 113 -5.57 31.20 1.00
C GLN A 113 -6.89 31.88 1.37
N ALA A 114 -7.94 31.09 1.57
CA ALA A 114 -9.25 31.57 2.01
C ALA A 114 -9.21 32.26 3.38
N GLU A 115 -8.48 31.69 4.33
CA GLU A 115 -8.28 32.25 5.67
C GLU A 115 -7.51 33.57 5.64
N VAL A 116 -6.47 33.69 4.79
CA VAL A 116 -5.74 34.95 4.60
C VAL A 116 -6.65 36.04 4.03
N ILE A 117 -7.46 35.70 3.01
CA ILE A 117 -8.42 36.65 2.43
C ILE A 117 -9.40 37.10 3.51
N LYS A 118 -10.01 36.16 4.25
CA LYS A 118 -10.95 36.47 5.33
C LYS A 118 -10.31 37.28 6.46
N GLY A 119 -9.08 36.95 6.86
CA GLY A 119 -8.34 37.66 7.90
C GLY A 119 -7.94 39.08 7.52
N SER A 120 -7.88 39.39 6.22
CA SER A 120 -7.61 40.74 5.72
C SER A 120 -8.82 41.68 5.76
N TRP A 121 -10.02 41.17 6.10
CA TRP A 121 -11.23 41.96 6.11
C TRP A 121 -11.29 42.89 7.33
N GLN A 122 -11.55 44.17 7.07
CA GLN A 122 -11.81 45.17 8.10
C GLN A 122 -13.32 45.44 8.20
N PRO A 123 -13.82 45.88 9.38
CA PRO A 123 -15.20 46.33 9.50
C PRO A 123 -15.53 47.41 8.46
N VAL A 124 -16.74 47.37 7.89
CA VAL A 124 -17.16 48.32 6.85
C VAL A 124 -17.04 49.78 7.30
N GLY A 125 -17.16 50.05 8.60
CA GLY A 125 -16.98 51.38 9.19
C GLY A 125 -15.54 51.92 9.15
N ASP A 126 -14.55 51.04 9.02
CA ASP A 126 -13.12 51.40 8.97
C ASP A 126 -12.58 51.44 7.53
N LEU A 127 -13.41 51.09 6.54
CA LEU A 127 -13.02 51.04 5.13
C LEU A 127 -13.10 52.42 4.50
N LEU A 128 -12.02 52.81 3.82
CA LEU A 128 -12.05 53.95 2.92
C LEU A 128 -12.99 53.66 1.75
N ILE A 129 -13.73 54.67 1.30
CA ILE A 129 -14.69 54.53 0.20
C ILE A 129 -14.00 54.00 -1.07
N ASP A 130 -12.75 54.40 -1.29
CA ASP A 130 -11.94 53.97 -2.44
C ASP A 130 -11.46 52.50 -2.34
N SER A 131 -11.45 51.89 -1.15
CA SER A 131 -11.07 50.48 -0.92
C SER A 131 -12.26 49.53 -0.76
N LEU A 132 -13.49 50.06 -0.63
CA LEU A 132 -14.71 49.25 -0.53
C LEU A 132 -14.90 48.33 -1.75
N GLN A 133 -14.59 48.83 -2.95
CA GLN A 133 -14.78 48.06 -4.18
C GLN A 133 -13.81 46.88 -4.29
N ASP A 134 -12.56 47.05 -3.86
CA ASP A 134 -11.55 45.97 -3.80
C ASP A 134 -11.95 44.89 -2.77
N HIS A 135 -12.47 45.29 -1.61
CA HIS A 135 -12.98 44.35 -0.61
C HIS A 135 -14.22 43.58 -1.09
N LEU A 136 -15.15 44.25 -1.76
CA LEU A 136 -16.32 43.58 -2.34
C LEU A 136 -15.90 42.51 -3.36
N GLU A 137 -14.87 42.78 -4.15
CA GLU A 137 -14.36 41.81 -5.13
C GLU A 137 -13.72 40.60 -4.44
N LYS A 138 -12.90 40.81 -3.38
CA LYS A 138 -12.33 39.71 -2.57
C LYS A 138 -13.41 38.84 -1.92
N VAL A 139 -14.50 39.44 -1.42
CA VAL A 139 -15.64 38.71 -0.86
C VAL A 139 -16.36 37.88 -1.93
N LYS A 140 -16.54 38.42 -3.15
CA LYS A 140 -17.13 37.67 -4.26
C LYS A 140 -16.28 36.49 -4.68
N VAL A 141 -14.96 36.68 -4.80
CA VAL A 141 -14.00 35.61 -5.12
C VAL A 141 -14.09 34.51 -4.06
N LEU A 142 -14.00 34.86 -2.77
CA LEU A 142 -14.07 33.87 -1.69
C LEU A 142 -15.41 33.11 -1.65
N ARG A 143 -16.52 33.78 -1.96
CA ARG A 143 -17.84 33.16 -2.10
C ARG A 143 -17.88 32.20 -3.29
N GLY A 144 -17.26 32.55 -4.41
CA GLY A 144 -17.09 31.67 -5.57
C GLY A 144 -16.28 30.41 -5.24
N GLU A 145 -15.23 30.56 -4.45
CA GLU A 145 -14.35 29.46 -4.00
C GLU A 145 -14.98 28.55 -2.94
N THR A 146 -16.12 28.94 -2.34
CA THR A 146 -16.78 28.14 -1.31
C THR A 146 -17.32 26.80 -1.85
N ALA A 147 -17.88 26.80 -3.07
CA ALA A 147 -18.36 25.56 -3.69
C ALA A 147 -17.22 24.55 -4.00
N PRO A 148 -16.11 24.94 -4.68
CA PRO A 148 -15.00 24.02 -4.92
C PRO A 148 -14.27 23.59 -3.64
N LEU A 149 -14.15 24.47 -2.64
CA LEU A 149 -13.61 24.08 -1.33
C LEU A 149 -14.46 22.99 -0.66
N LYS A 150 -15.79 23.11 -0.72
CA LYS A 150 -16.70 22.08 -0.20
C LYS A 150 -16.49 20.73 -0.89
N GLU A 151 -16.30 20.75 -2.19
CA GLU A 151 -16.04 19.53 -2.97
C GLU A 151 -14.72 18.88 -2.57
N ASN A 152 -13.65 19.67 -2.41
CA ASN A 152 -12.37 19.17 -1.92
C ASN A 152 -12.47 18.55 -0.51
N VAL A 153 -13.25 19.16 0.39
CA VAL A 153 -13.53 18.60 1.72
C VAL A 153 -14.28 17.27 1.62
N ASN A 154 -15.28 17.16 0.74
CA ASN A 154 -16.00 15.90 0.51
C ASN A 154 -15.05 14.83 -0.04
N GLN A 155 -14.23 15.17 -1.04
CA GLN A 155 -13.27 14.27 -1.66
C GLN A 155 -12.28 13.70 -0.64
N VAL A 156 -11.70 14.56 0.21
CA VAL A 156 -10.78 14.15 1.29
C VAL A 156 -11.46 13.20 2.28
N ASN A 157 -12.68 13.54 2.70
CA ASN A 157 -13.46 12.72 3.63
C ASN A 157 -13.86 11.37 3.02
N ASP A 158 -14.21 11.34 1.73
CA ASP A 158 -14.57 10.11 1.02
C ASP A 158 -13.36 9.20 0.82
N LEU A 159 -12.19 9.76 0.48
CA LEU A 159 -10.93 9.00 0.40
C LEU A 159 -10.56 8.39 1.77
N ALA A 160 -10.74 9.14 2.85
CA ALA A 160 -10.51 8.64 4.21
C ALA A 160 -11.47 7.50 4.58
N ARG A 161 -12.76 7.61 4.19
CA ARG A 161 -13.76 6.55 4.37
C ARG A 161 -13.41 5.30 3.56
N GLN A 162 -13.02 5.46 2.30
CA GLN A 162 -12.61 4.35 1.44
C GLN A 162 -11.39 3.59 1.97
N LEU A 163 -10.43 4.29 2.58
CA LEU A 163 -9.31 3.62 3.26
C LEU A 163 -9.78 2.81 4.46
N THR A 164 -10.76 3.33 5.21
CA THR A 164 -11.37 2.62 6.34
C THR A 164 -12.13 1.37 5.88
N THR A 165 -12.86 1.44 4.75
CA THR A 165 -13.57 0.26 4.20
C THR A 165 -12.63 -0.82 3.68
N LEU A 166 -11.42 -0.45 3.25
CA LEU A 166 -10.35 -1.40 2.94
C LEU A 166 -9.66 -2.00 4.18
N GLY A 167 -10.10 -1.65 5.40
CA GLY A 167 -9.48 -2.08 6.65
C GLY A 167 -8.14 -1.38 6.94
N ILE A 168 -7.83 -0.29 6.24
CA ILE A 168 -6.60 0.48 6.45
C ILE A 168 -6.85 1.49 7.56
N GLN A 169 -6.24 1.23 8.73
CA GLN A 169 -6.25 2.20 9.82
C GLN A 169 -5.32 3.38 9.51
N LEU A 170 -5.91 4.58 9.45
CA LEU A 170 -5.17 5.83 9.34
C LEU A 170 -4.33 6.06 10.60
N SER A 171 -3.20 6.73 10.44
CA SER A 171 -2.37 7.07 11.60
C SER A 171 -3.02 8.16 12.45
N PRO A 172 -2.77 8.23 13.78
CA PRO A 172 -3.31 9.30 14.63
C PRO A 172 -2.96 10.70 14.13
N TYR A 173 -1.76 10.86 13.55
CA TYR A 173 -1.33 12.09 12.90
C TYR A 173 -2.24 12.46 11.72
N THR A 174 -2.46 11.52 10.80
CA THR A 174 -3.33 11.73 9.63
C THR A 174 -4.76 12.07 10.05
N LEU A 175 -5.30 11.39 11.05
CA LEU A 175 -6.64 11.67 11.57
C LEU A 175 -6.72 13.09 12.14
N SER A 176 -5.75 13.49 12.97
CA SER A 176 -5.70 14.85 13.52
C SER A 176 -5.59 15.92 12.43
N THR A 177 -4.82 15.68 11.36
CA THR A 177 -4.75 16.60 10.21
C THR A 177 -6.12 16.71 9.51
N LEU A 178 -6.81 15.59 9.29
CA LEU A 178 -8.14 15.61 8.66
C LEU A 178 -9.18 16.33 9.53
N GLU A 179 -9.11 16.15 10.85
CA GLU A 179 -9.97 16.86 11.81
C GLU A 179 -9.70 18.37 11.82
N ASP A 180 -8.43 18.78 11.77
CA ASP A 180 -8.03 20.18 11.66
C ASP A 180 -8.58 20.83 10.38
N LEU A 181 -8.36 20.20 9.22
CA LEU A 181 -8.88 20.69 7.92
C LEU A 181 -10.41 20.84 7.93
N ASN A 182 -11.12 19.84 8.46
CA ASN A 182 -12.57 19.90 8.59
C ASN A 182 -13.03 21.01 9.55
N THR A 183 -12.28 21.25 10.63
CA THR A 183 -12.60 22.30 11.62
C THR A 183 -12.38 23.68 11.02
N ARG A 184 -11.24 23.90 10.36
CA ARG A 184 -10.92 25.15 9.65
C ARG A 184 -11.91 25.47 8.56
N TRP A 185 -12.32 24.46 7.78
CA TRP A 185 -13.41 24.61 6.82
C TRP A 185 -14.72 25.07 7.48
N LYS A 186 -15.16 24.44 8.58
CA LYS A 186 -16.37 24.85 9.31
C LYS A 186 -16.26 26.29 9.84
N LEU A 187 -15.12 26.68 10.39
CA LEU A 187 -14.87 28.05 10.87
C LEU A 187 -14.90 29.06 9.72
N LEU A 188 -14.37 28.68 8.55
CA LEU A 188 -14.43 29.49 7.35
C LEU A 188 -15.90 29.72 6.95
N GLN A 189 -16.71 28.66 6.86
CA GLN A 189 -18.14 28.74 6.55
C GLN A 189 -18.92 29.66 7.50
N VAL A 190 -18.72 29.52 8.82
CA VAL A 190 -19.46 30.32 9.82
C VAL A 190 -19.20 31.82 9.69
N GLY A 191 -17.99 32.23 9.26
CA GLY A 191 -17.73 33.66 9.03
C GLY A 191 -17.95 34.13 7.59
N LEU A 192 -18.51 33.28 6.72
CA LEU A 192 -19.00 33.66 5.39
C LEU A 192 -20.53 33.76 5.32
N LEU A 193 -21.22 33.21 6.33
CA LEU A 193 -22.66 33.32 6.57
C LEU A 193 -22.97 34.58 7.38
#